data_AF-A0A813FSF9-F1
#
_entry.id   AF-A0A813FSF9-F1
#
_cell.length_a   1.000
_cell.length_b   1.000
_cell.length_c   1.000
_cell.angle_alpha   90.00
_cell.angle_beta   90.00
_cell.angle_gamma   90.00
#
_symmetry.space_group_name_H-M   'P 1'
#
loop_
_entity.id
_entity.type
_entity.pdbx_description
1 polymer ?
#
loop_
_entity_poly.entity_id
_entity_poly.type
_entity_poly.pdbx_seq_one_letter_code
_entity_poly.pdbx_strand_id
1 'polypeptide(L)'
;MASFLFAAIAFCLVAARQAAGEASAVVVLTSADCEAKVGDGKGQPWVIKFYAPWCHHCMALVPVWEQLAEKYKGKVSVGTVDCIKDSWLGNLFDVDGYPTL
;
A
#
# COMPACT_ATOMS: atom_id res chain seq x y z
N MET A 1 37.40 -25.01 -17.51
CA MET A 1 37.08 -23.68 -18.09
C MET A 1 35.60 -23.50 -18.48
N ALA A 2 34.72 -24.51 -18.35
CA ALA A 2 33.28 -24.37 -18.67
C ALA A 2 32.38 -24.13 -17.43
N SER A 3 32.82 -24.46 -16.21
CA SER A 3 32.00 -24.34 -15.00
C SER A 3 31.73 -22.91 -14.53
N PHE A 4 32.58 -21.95 -14.89
CA PHE A 4 32.39 -20.54 -14.52
C PHE A 4 31.31 -19.83 -15.35
N LEU A 5 31.05 -20.31 -16.58
CA LEU A 5 30.02 -19.76 -17.46
C LEU A 5 28.61 -20.15 -17.03
N PHE A 6 28.42 -21.38 -16.50
CA PHE A 6 27.12 -21.82 -16.00
C PHE A 6 26.69 -21.09 -14.72
N ALA A 7 27.62 -20.76 -13.83
CA ALA A 7 27.32 -20.01 -12.60
C ALA A 7 26.90 -18.56 -12.90
N ALA A 8 27.52 -17.91 -13.89
CA ALA A 8 27.19 -16.54 -14.28
C ALA A 8 25.79 -16.44 -14.93
N ILE A 9 25.40 -17.44 -15.73
CA ILE A 9 24.07 -17.50 -16.37
C ILE A 9 22.97 -17.74 -15.33
N ALA A 10 23.22 -18.61 -14.34
CA ALA A 10 22.28 -18.84 -13.25
C ALA A 10 22.10 -17.60 -12.36
N PHE A 11 23.16 -16.84 -12.10
CA PHE A 11 23.09 -15.60 -11.31
C PHE A 11 22.33 -14.48 -12.05
N CYS A 12 22.46 -14.37 -13.37
CA CYS A 12 21.74 -13.39 -14.18
C CYS A 12 20.23 -13.66 -14.26
N LEU A 13 19.82 -14.94 -14.36
CA LEU A 13 18.40 -15.31 -14.38
C LEU A 13 17.69 -15.04 -13.04
N VAL A 14 18.41 -15.13 -11.91
CA VAL A 14 17.85 -14.81 -10.59
C VAL A 14 17.73 -13.30 -10.38
N ALA A 15 18.70 -12.51 -10.83
CA ALA A 15 18.68 -11.05 -10.69
C ALA A 15 17.57 -10.37 -11.52
N ALA A 16 17.23 -10.91 -12.69
CA ALA A 16 16.20 -10.33 -13.57
C ALA A 16 14.76 -10.42 -13.02
N ARG A 17 14.51 -11.24 -11.99
CA ARG A 17 13.18 -11.38 -11.38
C ARG A 17 12.84 -10.33 -10.32
N GLN A 18 13.83 -9.60 -9.80
CA GLN A 18 13.65 -8.69 -8.65
C GLN A 18 13.56 -7.20 -9.04
N ALA A 19 13.20 -6.90 -10.29
CA ALA A 19 13.09 -5.54 -10.80
C ALA A 19 11.68 -5.17 -11.29
N ALA A 20 10.65 -5.95 -10.92
CA ALA A 20 9.30 -5.44 -10.91
C ALA A 20 9.14 -4.59 -9.65
N GLY A 21 9.46 -3.30 -9.78
CA GLY A 21 8.74 -2.29 -9.01
C GLY A 21 7.27 -2.43 -9.38
N GLU A 22 6.54 -3.28 -8.66
CA GLU A 22 5.10 -3.41 -8.80
C GLU A 22 4.48 -2.08 -8.41
N ALA A 23 3.63 -1.54 -9.26
CA ALA A 23 2.72 -0.48 -8.88
C ALA A 23 1.97 -0.95 -7.63
N SER A 24 2.22 -0.29 -6.50
CA SER A 24 1.65 -0.67 -5.20
C SER A 24 0.14 -0.77 -5.34
N ALA A 25 -0.44 -1.94 -4.99
CA ALA A 25 -1.88 -2.18 -5.04
C ALA A 25 -2.67 -1.33 -4.02
N VAL A 26 -1.97 -0.52 -3.22
CA VAL A 26 -2.52 0.40 -2.25
C VAL A 26 -3.11 1.62 -2.95
N VAL A 27 -4.38 1.91 -2.66
CA VAL A 27 -5.08 3.07 -3.20
C VAL A 27 -4.93 4.26 -2.27
N VAL A 28 -4.42 5.38 -2.77
CA VAL A 28 -4.45 6.64 -2.02
C VAL A 28 -5.85 7.24 -2.14
N LEU A 29 -6.52 7.44 -1.00
CA LEU A 29 -7.85 8.02 -0.90
C LEU A 29 -7.74 9.49 -0.49
N THR A 30 -8.52 10.34 -1.15
CA THR A 30 -8.66 11.77 -0.87
C THR A 30 -10.12 12.09 -0.62
N SER A 31 -10.37 13.30 -0.11
CA SER A 31 -11.73 13.79 0.16
C SER A 31 -12.65 13.73 -1.08
N ALA A 32 -12.11 13.91 -2.28
CA ALA A 32 -12.87 13.85 -3.54
C ALA A 32 -13.31 12.42 -3.93
N ASP A 33 -12.51 11.40 -3.57
CA ASP A 33 -12.69 10.04 -4.05
C ASP A 33 -13.25 9.09 -2.99
N CYS A 34 -13.10 9.44 -1.70
CA CYS A 34 -13.43 8.54 -0.59
C CYS A 34 -14.92 8.15 -0.59
N GLU A 35 -15.82 9.10 -0.74
CA GLU A 35 -17.27 8.82 -0.76
C GLU A 35 -17.64 7.94 -1.97
N ALA A 36 -17.10 8.28 -3.15
CA ALA A 36 -17.39 7.54 -4.37
C ALA A 36 -16.86 6.10 -4.37
N LYS A 37 -15.69 5.85 -3.76
CA LYS A 37 -15.02 4.53 -3.76
C LYS A 37 -15.39 3.65 -2.56
N VAL A 38 -15.69 4.26 -1.41
CA VAL A 38 -15.91 3.54 -0.13
C VAL A 38 -17.38 3.59 0.30
N GLY A 39 -18.08 4.70 0.03
CA GLY A 39 -19.43 4.97 0.55
C GLY A 39 -20.57 4.24 -0.17
N ASP A 40 -20.31 3.62 -1.33
CA ASP A 40 -21.36 3.00 -2.13
C ASP A 40 -21.91 1.68 -1.56
N GLY A 41 -21.19 1.06 -0.61
CA GLY A 41 -21.54 -0.21 0.05
C GLY A 41 -21.71 -1.41 -0.89
N LYS A 42 -21.38 -1.26 -2.18
CA LYS A 42 -21.63 -2.26 -3.24
C LYS A 42 -20.35 -2.90 -3.77
N GLY A 43 -19.19 -2.48 -3.25
CA GLY A 43 -17.88 -2.99 -3.61
C GLY A 43 -17.28 -4.03 -2.64
N GLN A 44 -15.98 -4.25 -2.79
CA GLN A 44 -15.18 -5.04 -1.84
C GLN A 44 -15.06 -4.28 -0.51
N PRO A 45 -14.96 -4.98 0.63
CA PRO A 45 -14.64 -4.34 1.90
C PRO A 45 -13.31 -3.58 1.80
N TRP A 46 -13.24 -2.44 2.48
CA TRP A 46 -12.06 -1.58 2.52
C TRP A 46 -11.35 -1.69 3.87
N VAL A 47 -10.03 -1.61 3.84
CA VAL A 47 -9.20 -1.36 5.02
C VAL A 47 -8.36 -0.12 4.73
N ILE A 48 -8.45 0.90 5.57
CA ILE A 48 -7.90 2.23 5.28
C ILE A 48 -6.93 2.63 6.37
N LYS A 49 -5.67 2.89 6.02
CA LYS A 49 -4.69 3.43 6.96
C LYS A 49 -4.69 4.95 6.91
N PHE A 50 -5.10 5.58 8.00
CA PHE A 50 -4.93 7.01 8.25
C PHE A 50 -3.52 7.26 8.78
N TYR A 51 -2.78 8.14 8.12
CA TYR A 51 -1.37 8.39 8.44
C TYR A 51 -0.97 9.86 8.32
N ALA A 52 0.18 10.16 8.92
CA ALA A 52 0.94 11.40 8.69
C ALA A 52 2.33 11.05 8.11
N PRO A 53 2.89 11.85 7.18
CA PRO A 53 4.15 11.53 6.49
C PRO A 53 5.38 11.54 7.40
N TRP A 54 5.32 12.23 8.54
CA TRP A 54 6.41 12.30 9.53
C TRP A 54 6.33 11.21 10.60
N CYS A 55 5.27 10.41 10.62
CA CYS A 55 5.04 9.38 11.63
C CYS A 55 5.95 8.16 11.39
N HIS A 56 6.88 7.90 12.30
CA HIS A 56 7.81 6.77 12.21
C HIS A 56 7.10 5.41 12.14
N HIS A 57 6.10 5.19 13.00
CA HIS A 57 5.31 3.94 13.00
C HIS A 57 4.57 3.72 11.67
N CYS A 58 4.14 4.80 11.02
CA CYS A 58 3.42 4.76 9.76
C CYS A 58 4.33 4.34 8.60
N MET A 59 5.58 4.83 8.61
CA MET A 59 6.62 4.45 7.66
C MET A 59 7.04 2.99 7.82
N ALA A 60 7.21 2.52 9.06
CA ALA A 60 7.52 1.13 9.36
C ALA A 60 6.42 0.16 8.86
N LEU A 61 5.17 0.62 8.83
CA LEU A 61 4.02 -0.17 8.37
C LEU A 61 3.87 -0.20 6.84
N VAL A 62 4.53 0.68 6.08
CA VAL A 62 4.43 0.74 4.60
C VAL A 62 4.63 -0.63 3.93
N PRO A 63 5.77 -1.34 4.13
CA PRO A 63 6.01 -2.60 3.41
C PRO A 63 4.98 -3.68 3.74
N VAL A 64 4.46 -3.70 4.97
CA VAL A 64 3.41 -4.64 5.38
C VAL A 64 2.07 -4.27 4.74
N TRP A 65 1.78 -2.98 4.61
CA TRP A 65 0.57 -2.47 3.97
C TRP A 65 0.51 -2.84 2.49
N GLU A 66 1.65 -2.75 1.79
CA GLU A 66 1.75 -3.15 0.39
C GLU A 66 1.58 -4.66 0.21
N GLN A 67 2.20 -5.45 1.09
CA GLN A 67 2.01 -6.91 1.10
C GLN A 67 0.55 -7.30 1.38
N LEU A 68 -0.13 -6.57 2.27
CA LEU A 68 -1.55 -6.79 2.55
C LEU A 68 -2.40 -6.52 1.30
N ALA A 69 -2.15 -5.40 0.61
CA ALA A 69 -2.87 -5.03 -0.60
C ALA A 69 -2.73 -6.08 -1.69
N GLU A 70 -1.52 -6.60 -1.91
CA GLU A 70 -1.31 -7.64 -2.92
C GLU A 70 -1.89 -8.99 -2.49
N LYS A 71 -1.74 -9.38 -1.22
CA LYS A 71 -2.26 -10.66 -0.70
C LYS A 71 -3.78 -10.76 -0.78
N TYR A 72 -4.49 -9.64 -0.62
CA TYR A 72 -5.96 -9.60 -0.60
C TYR A 72 -6.59 -8.95 -1.83
N LYS A 73 -5.80 -8.72 -2.88
CA LYS A 73 -6.26 -8.17 -4.16
C LYS A 73 -7.49 -8.90 -4.70
N GLY A 74 -8.52 -8.13 -5.06
CA GLY A 74 -9.79 -8.66 -5.56
C GLY A 74 -10.74 -9.18 -4.47
N LYS A 75 -10.34 -9.19 -3.20
CA LYS A 75 -11.18 -9.54 -2.05
C LYS A 75 -11.39 -8.38 -1.09
N VAL A 76 -10.32 -7.62 -0.83
CA VAL A 76 -10.31 -6.46 0.06
C VAL A 76 -9.55 -5.34 -0.65
N SER A 77 -10.12 -4.15 -0.65
CA SER A 77 -9.44 -2.95 -1.13
C SER A 77 -8.64 -2.32 0.00
N VAL A 78 -7.35 -2.07 -0.24
CA VAL A 78 -6.43 -1.53 0.76
C VAL A 78 -6.13 -0.08 0.41
N GLY A 79 -6.48 0.82 1.32
CA GLY A 79 -6.39 2.26 1.13
C GLY A 79 -5.45 2.96 2.10
N THR A 80 -5.00 4.16 1.75
CA THR A 80 -4.30 5.08 2.65
C THR A 80 -4.87 6.48 2.54
N VAL A 81 -4.92 7.20 3.67
CA VAL A 81 -5.35 8.61 3.74
C VAL A 81 -4.28 9.43 4.44
N ASP A 82 -3.78 10.45 3.75
CA ASP A 82 -2.85 11.43 4.33
C ASP A 82 -3.66 12.50 5.08
N CYS A 83 -3.72 12.38 6.40
CA CYS A 83 -4.50 13.28 7.24
C CYS A 83 -3.85 14.66 7.41
N ILE A 84 -2.59 14.82 7.01
CA ILE A 84 -1.92 16.13 6.99
C ILE A 84 -2.33 16.93 5.75
N LYS A 85 -2.57 16.25 4.62
CA LYS A 85 -3.08 16.88 3.40
C LYS A 85 -4.59 17.04 3.41
N ASP A 86 -5.31 16.01 3.83
CA ASP A 86 -6.78 15.96 3.88
C ASP A 86 -7.27 15.87 5.34
N SER A 87 -7.13 16.97 6.09
CA SER A 87 -7.56 17.04 7.50
C SER A 87 -9.06 16.80 7.68
N TRP A 88 -9.88 17.13 6.67
CA TRP A 88 -11.31 16.83 6.67
C TRP A 88 -11.61 15.34 6.87
N LEU A 89 -10.92 14.46 6.13
CA LEU A 89 -11.13 13.02 6.25
C LEU A 89 -10.68 12.51 7.62
N GLY A 90 -9.54 13.00 8.13
CA GLY A 90 -9.09 12.66 9.48
C GLY A 90 -10.14 13.02 10.55
N ASN A 91 -10.71 14.23 10.48
CA ASN A 91 -11.75 14.67 11.41
C ASN A 91 -13.08 13.90 11.24
N LEU A 92 -13.47 13.59 9.99
CA LEU A 92 -14.70 12.86 9.70
C LEU A 92 -14.70 11.47 10.35
N PHE A 93 -13.53 10.84 10.41
CA PHE A 93 -13.33 9.52 11.02
C PHE A 93 -12.78 9.60 12.47
N ASP A 94 -12.78 10.78 13.09
CA ASP A 94 -12.32 11.01 14.48
C ASP A 94 -10.91 10.47 14.76
N VAL A 95 -9.98 10.74 13.83
CA VAL A 95 -8.59 10.23 13.91
C VAL A 95 -7.72 11.14 14.77
N ASP A 96 -7.48 10.72 16.02
CA ASP A 96 -6.63 11.44 16.97
C ASP A 96 -5.17 10.94 17.04
N GLY A 97 -4.84 9.86 16.33
CA GLY A 97 -3.53 9.22 16.38
C GLY A 97 -3.13 8.52 15.11
N TYR A 98 -1.82 8.32 14.92
CA TYR A 98 -1.27 7.67 13.74
C TYR A 98 -0.31 6.52 14.09
N PRO A 99 -0.36 5.40 13.34
CA PRO A 99 -1.37 5.05 12.34
C PRO A 99 -2.70 4.64 13.00
N THR A 100 -3.82 4.95 12.34
CA THR A 100 -5.16 4.40 12.65
C THR A 100 -5.65 3.59 11.45
N LEU A 101 -6.31 2.45 11.67
CA LEU A 101 -6.70 1.47 10.66
C LEU A 101 -8.22 1.23 10.63
#